data_AF-A0A812QY54-F1
#
_entry.id   AF-A0A812QY54-F1
#
_cell.length_a   1.000
_cell.length_b   1.000
_cell.length_c   1.000
_cell.angle_alpha   90.00
_cell.angle_beta   90.00
_cell.angle_gamma   90.00
#
_symmetry.space_group_name_H-M   'P 1'
#
loop_
_entity.id
_entity.type
_entity.pdbx_description
1 polymer ?
#
loop_
_entity_poly.entity_id
_entity_poly.type
_entity_poly.pdbx_seq_one_letter_code
_entity_poly.pdbx_strand_id
1 'polypeptide(L)'
;MQALLPRAYNSQHVQVLLQGLVLVCVWLDLCCSAGSTKRGSADGGDPSLRGVVGTLRALLRQHPGALLMGALSVSGTAMLSYGGYAWGCVHLQKHGASHTSLIFAGALSRSVAILLAPFVGWLADTRGSGYDLSPSVFAVVVFVFGLGYGILLAFNSMVQPLHIVELFPVAVRNVGVGMSYNVGYCLFGGFAPAMFEVSYKLNPVLPGVLLSLAGCIPALAILASLWLQSRGVLRLAHIRPAPYFGRHKPCKDSQTDLVNLSWTIGAASKTSDSEIPIAGVVE
;
A
#
# COMPACT_ATOMS: atom_id res chain seq x y z
N MET A 1 -47.03 8.96 21.58
CA MET A 1 -46.66 9.42 20.22
C MET A 1 -45.83 10.70 20.32
N GLN A 2 -44.68 10.63 21.02
CA GLN A 2 -43.72 11.73 21.15
C GLN A 2 -42.61 11.49 20.14
N ALA A 3 -42.41 12.48 19.27
CA ALA A 3 -41.47 12.46 18.16
C ALA A 3 -40.04 12.22 18.64
N LEU A 4 -39.47 11.08 18.22
CA LEU A 4 -38.04 10.79 18.26
C LEU A 4 -37.32 11.71 17.26
N LEU A 5 -36.98 12.93 17.70
CA LEU A 5 -36.02 13.76 16.97
C LEU A 5 -34.63 13.11 17.08
N PRO A 6 -33.88 12.99 15.98
CA PRO A 6 -32.57 12.36 15.97
C PRO A 6 -31.59 13.18 16.81
N ARG A 7 -30.99 12.51 17.82
CA ARG A 7 -29.87 13.02 18.61
C ARG A 7 -28.82 13.66 17.69
N ALA A 8 -28.44 14.87 18.05
CA ALA A 8 -27.37 15.67 17.45
C ALA A 8 -26.22 14.80 16.94
N TYR A 9 -25.98 14.89 15.63
CA TYR A 9 -24.85 14.25 14.96
C TYR A 9 -23.55 14.77 15.61
N ASN A 10 -22.83 13.89 16.30
CA ASN A 10 -21.69 14.24 17.15
C ASN A 10 -20.56 14.90 16.33
N SER A 11 -20.15 16.13 16.68
CA SER A 11 -19.23 16.95 15.86
C SER A 11 -17.86 16.29 15.68
N GLN A 12 -17.47 15.36 16.55
CA GLN A 12 -16.24 14.58 16.44
C GLN A 12 -16.15 13.76 15.14
N HIS A 13 -17.25 13.20 14.63
CA HIS A 13 -17.21 12.43 13.38
C HIS A 13 -16.96 13.33 12.15
N VAL A 14 -17.52 14.54 12.18
CA VAL A 14 -17.31 15.55 11.12
C VAL A 14 -15.86 16.03 11.12
N GLN A 15 -15.27 16.20 12.31
CA GLN A 15 -13.88 16.65 12.45
C GLN A 15 -12.87 15.63 11.92
N VAL A 16 -13.06 14.33 12.16
CA VAL A 16 -12.21 13.27 11.60
C VAL A 16 -12.32 13.20 10.08
N LEU A 17 -13.53 13.36 9.53
CA LEU A 17 -13.77 13.46 8.08
C LEU A 17 -13.02 14.65 7.46
N LEU A 18 -13.12 15.82 8.08
CA LEU A 18 -12.41 17.03 7.65
C LEU A 18 -10.89 16.88 7.72
N GLN A 19 -10.34 16.29 8.78
CA GLN A 19 -8.89 16.10 8.92
C GLN A 19 -8.32 15.20 7.84
N GLY A 20 -9.00 14.10 7.51
CA GLY A 20 -8.55 13.24 6.43
C GLY A 20 -8.71 13.91 5.06
N LEU A 21 -9.81 14.63 4.80
CA LEU A 21 -9.97 15.42 3.56
C LEU A 21 -8.87 16.48 3.40
N VAL A 22 -8.48 17.16 4.48
CA VAL A 22 -7.36 18.12 4.46
C VAL A 22 -6.05 17.43 4.12
N LEU A 23 -5.77 16.24 4.67
CA LEU A 23 -4.60 15.44 4.31
C LEU A 23 -4.58 15.05 2.82
N VAL A 24 -5.74 14.69 2.25
CA VAL A 24 -5.87 14.40 0.81
C VAL A 24 -5.67 15.64 -0.04
N CYS A 25 -6.27 16.77 0.34
CA CYS A 25 -6.11 18.03 -0.39
C CYS A 25 -4.67 18.53 -0.33
N VAL A 26 -4.03 18.51 0.85
CA VAL A 26 -2.61 18.85 1.00
C VAL A 26 -1.73 17.92 0.19
N TRP A 27 -2.09 16.64 0.08
CA TRP A 27 -1.38 15.68 -0.75
C TRP A 27 -1.52 15.96 -2.25
N LEU A 28 -2.75 16.23 -2.73
CA LEU A 28 -3.00 16.63 -4.11
C LEU A 28 -2.31 17.95 -4.45
N ASP A 29 -2.31 18.92 -3.54
CA ASP A 29 -1.60 20.18 -3.67
C ASP A 29 -0.08 19.99 -3.69
N LEU A 30 0.49 19.09 -2.87
CA LEU A 30 1.91 18.75 -2.95
C LEU A 30 2.27 18.10 -4.30
N CYS A 31 1.38 17.27 -4.85
CA CYS A 31 1.56 16.67 -6.17
C CYS A 31 1.48 17.71 -7.30
N CYS A 32 0.53 18.66 -7.22
CA CYS A 32 0.35 19.73 -8.20
C CYS A 32 1.42 20.84 -8.10
N SER A 33 1.75 21.27 -6.88
CA SER A 33 2.68 22.38 -6.58
C SER A 33 4.14 22.02 -6.82
N ALA A 34 4.48 20.72 -6.88
CA ALA A 34 5.79 20.25 -7.30
C ALA A 34 6.20 20.71 -8.72
N GLY A 35 5.28 21.29 -9.52
CA GLY A 35 5.53 21.91 -10.81
C GLY A 35 6.22 23.28 -10.80
N SER A 36 6.10 24.06 -9.71
CA SER A 36 6.43 25.50 -9.74
C SER A 36 7.30 25.94 -8.57
N THR A 37 8.54 25.44 -8.50
CA THR A 37 9.54 26.04 -7.59
C THR A 37 10.48 26.90 -8.41
N LYS A 38 10.19 28.21 -8.48
CA LYS A 38 11.18 29.21 -8.91
C LYS A 38 12.39 29.09 -7.99
N ARG A 39 13.59 28.95 -8.57
CA ARG A 39 14.88 28.89 -7.86
C ARG A 39 15.10 30.20 -7.09
N GLY A 40 14.60 30.26 -5.85
CA GLY A 40 15.00 31.28 -4.88
C GLY A 40 16.29 30.84 -4.21
N SER A 41 17.37 31.57 -4.49
CA SER A 41 18.69 31.39 -3.88
C SER A 41 18.63 31.78 -2.39
N ALA A 42 18.39 30.82 -1.51
CA ALA A 42 18.62 30.97 -0.06
C ALA A 42 19.07 29.61 0.47
N ASP A 43 20.39 29.41 0.45
CA ASP A 43 21.06 28.13 0.51
C ASP A 43 21.53 27.83 1.93
N GLY A 44 20.81 26.95 2.62
CA GLY A 44 21.18 26.38 3.92
C GLY A 44 20.41 25.11 4.27
N GLY A 45 19.67 24.54 3.31
CA GLY A 45 18.88 23.33 3.54
C GLY A 45 19.76 22.09 3.50
N ASP A 46 19.55 21.18 4.45
CA ASP A 46 20.24 19.89 4.55
C ASP A 46 20.22 19.16 3.18
N PRO A 47 21.39 18.81 2.61
CA PRO A 47 21.48 18.16 1.30
C PRO A 47 20.71 16.84 1.23
N SER A 48 20.51 16.16 2.37
CA SER A 48 19.72 14.92 2.45
C SER A 48 18.24 15.15 2.09
N LEU A 49 17.63 16.22 2.59
CA LEU A 49 16.21 16.54 2.38
C LEU A 49 15.94 16.87 0.90
N ARG A 50 16.85 17.61 0.25
CA ARG A 50 16.76 17.94 -1.17
C ARG A 50 16.77 16.66 -2.03
N GLY A 51 17.59 15.68 -1.68
CA GLY A 51 17.64 14.38 -2.36
C GLY A 51 16.31 13.61 -2.24
N VAL A 52 15.72 13.58 -1.04
CA VAL A 52 14.43 12.90 -0.80
C VAL A 52 13.29 13.57 -1.58
N VAL A 53 13.19 14.91 -1.54
CA VAL A 53 12.16 15.65 -2.27
C VAL A 53 12.31 15.48 -3.78
N GLY A 54 13.55 15.51 -4.29
CA GLY A 54 13.84 15.23 -5.70
C GLY A 54 13.39 13.84 -6.12
N THR A 55 13.68 12.82 -5.30
CA THR A 55 13.28 11.43 -5.53
C THR A 55 11.77 11.26 -5.52
N LEU A 56 11.09 11.86 -4.54
CA LEU A 56 9.62 11.82 -4.44
C LEU A 56 8.96 12.49 -5.65
N ARG A 57 9.46 13.65 -6.06
CA ARG A 57 8.97 14.37 -7.24
C ARG A 57 9.19 13.56 -8.51
N ALA A 58 10.35 12.92 -8.66
CA ALA A 58 10.63 12.05 -9.80
C ALA A 58 9.67 10.85 -9.82
N LEU A 59 9.45 10.20 -8.68
CA LEU A 59 8.52 9.09 -8.52
C LEU A 59 7.09 9.48 -8.91
N LEU A 60 6.58 10.61 -8.41
CA LEU A 60 5.22 11.09 -8.72
C LEU A 60 5.03 11.39 -10.21
N ARG A 61 6.06 11.90 -10.89
CA ARG A 61 6.01 12.22 -12.32
C ARG A 61 6.19 11.00 -13.22
N GLN A 62 7.11 10.11 -12.88
CA GLN A 62 7.52 9.01 -13.75
C GLN A 62 6.72 7.73 -13.49
N HIS A 63 6.17 7.55 -12.29
CA HIS A 63 5.51 6.31 -11.87
C HIS A 63 4.10 6.52 -11.24
N PRO A 64 3.23 7.41 -11.77
CA PRO A 64 1.92 7.66 -11.16
C PRO A 64 1.00 6.42 -11.20
N GLY A 65 1.05 5.63 -12.27
CA GLY A 65 0.26 4.40 -12.38
C GLY A 65 0.66 3.33 -11.36
N ALA A 66 1.96 3.16 -11.11
CA ALA A 66 2.47 2.25 -10.09
C ALA A 66 2.08 2.70 -8.68
N LEU A 67 2.14 4.02 -8.40
CA LEU A 67 1.68 4.58 -7.13
C LEU A 67 0.18 4.34 -6.90
N LEU A 68 -0.66 4.57 -7.90
CA LEU A 68 -2.10 4.33 -7.82
C LEU A 68 -2.40 2.84 -7.59
N MET A 69 -1.81 1.94 -8.38
CA MET A 69 -1.99 0.49 -8.20
C MET A 69 -1.49 0.02 -6.85
N GLY A 70 -0.35 0.53 -6.39
CA GLY A 70 0.19 0.22 -5.07
C GLY A 70 -0.76 0.69 -3.96
N ALA A 71 -1.28 1.91 -4.04
CA ALA A 71 -2.22 2.45 -3.05
C ALA A 71 -3.56 1.68 -3.04
N LEU A 72 -4.08 1.31 -4.20
CA LEU A 72 -5.28 0.47 -4.33
C LEU A 72 -5.04 -0.96 -3.82
N SER A 73 -3.84 -1.51 -4.01
CA SER A 73 -3.50 -2.81 -3.45
C SER A 73 -3.47 -2.77 -1.91
N VAL A 74 -3.09 -1.64 -1.31
CA VAL A 74 -3.08 -1.45 0.16
C VAL A 74 -4.46 -1.17 0.74
N SER A 75 -5.34 -0.51 -0.02
CA SER A 75 -6.64 -0.04 0.50
C SER A 75 -7.50 -1.16 1.05
N GLY A 76 -7.54 -2.32 0.39
CA GLY A 76 -8.27 -3.50 0.85
C GLY A 76 -7.80 -3.96 2.21
N THR A 77 -6.50 -4.14 2.38
CA THR A 77 -5.89 -4.53 3.67
C THR A 77 -6.12 -3.50 4.76
N ALA A 78 -6.07 -2.21 4.42
CA ALA A 78 -6.38 -1.13 5.34
C ALA A 78 -7.85 -1.19 5.81
N MET A 79 -8.80 -1.37 4.89
CA MET A 79 -10.22 -1.52 5.22
C MET A 79 -10.52 -2.79 6.01
N LEU A 80 -9.88 -3.92 5.68
CA LEU A 80 -10.02 -5.17 6.43
C LEU A 80 -9.50 -4.98 7.86
N SER A 81 -8.32 -4.36 8.03
CA SER A 81 -7.66 -4.21 9.33
C SER A 81 -8.35 -3.20 10.25
N TYR A 82 -8.70 -2.01 9.72
CA TYR A 82 -9.28 -0.93 10.53
C TYR A 82 -10.80 -0.94 10.51
N GLY A 83 -11.41 -1.24 9.37
CA GLY A 83 -12.86 -1.37 9.25
C GLY A 83 -13.28 -2.67 9.88
N GLY A 84 -13.15 -3.78 9.17
CA GLY A 84 -13.81 -4.97 9.66
C GLY A 84 -13.23 -5.53 10.97
N TYR A 85 -11.91 -5.51 11.19
CA TYR A 85 -11.33 -5.98 12.45
C TYR A 85 -11.47 -4.96 13.59
N ALA A 86 -10.89 -3.75 13.47
CA ALA A 86 -10.91 -2.80 14.59
C ALA A 86 -12.31 -2.26 14.91
N TRP A 87 -13.10 -1.85 13.90
CA TRP A 87 -14.51 -1.50 14.15
C TRP A 87 -15.33 -2.70 14.59
N GLY A 88 -15.08 -3.91 14.08
CA GLY A 88 -15.76 -5.13 14.52
C GLY A 88 -15.56 -5.40 16.02
N CYS A 89 -14.33 -5.28 16.54
CA CYS A 89 -14.06 -5.40 17.98
C CYS A 89 -14.83 -4.37 18.81
N VAL A 90 -14.82 -3.09 18.39
CA VAL A 90 -15.57 -2.02 19.06
C VAL A 90 -17.08 -2.28 19.00
N HIS A 91 -17.58 -2.78 17.87
CA HIS A 91 -18.98 -3.11 17.68
C HIS A 91 -19.41 -4.25 18.59
N LEU A 92 -18.64 -5.33 18.67
CA LEU A 92 -18.90 -6.45 19.59
C LEU A 92 -18.85 -6.01 21.05
N GLN A 93 -17.89 -5.14 21.42
CA GLN A 93 -17.81 -4.57 22.76
C GLN A 93 -19.09 -3.81 23.13
N LYS A 94 -19.62 -2.98 22.21
CA LYS A 94 -20.89 -2.25 22.41
C LYS A 94 -22.08 -3.19 22.63
N HIS A 95 -22.02 -4.42 22.14
CA HIS A 95 -23.06 -5.45 22.29
C HIS A 95 -22.79 -6.45 23.42
N GLY A 96 -21.90 -6.12 24.35
CA GLY A 96 -21.69 -6.88 25.58
C GLY A 96 -20.59 -7.93 25.52
N ALA A 97 -19.79 -7.98 24.45
CA ALA A 97 -18.59 -8.82 24.44
C ALA A 97 -17.59 -8.37 25.51
N SER A 98 -17.04 -9.32 26.28
CA SER A 98 -16.07 -9.00 27.33
C SER A 98 -14.73 -8.57 26.73
N HIS A 99 -14.06 -7.61 27.38
CA HIS A 99 -12.76 -7.10 26.95
C HIS A 99 -11.71 -8.22 26.82
N THR A 100 -11.72 -9.17 27.76
CA THR A 100 -10.85 -10.36 27.73
C THR A 100 -11.08 -11.22 26.49
N SER A 101 -12.35 -11.43 26.09
CA SER A 101 -12.67 -12.22 24.89
C SER A 101 -12.21 -11.53 23.61
N LEU A 102 -12.31 -10.20 23.54
CA LEU A 102 -11.86 -9.42 22.38
C LEU A 102 -10.34 -9.40 22.25
N ILE A 103 -9.61 -9.22 23.37
CA ILE A 103 -8.15 -9.33 23.38
C ILE A 103 -7.74 -10.74 22.94
N PHE A 104 -8.37 -11.77 23.47
CA PHE A 104 -8.05 -13.15 23.13
C PHE A 104 -8.33 -13.45 21.65
N ALA A 105 -9.50 -13.06 21.13
CA ALA A 105 -9.84 -13.21 19.72
C ALA A 105 -8.83 -12.49 18.81
N GLY A 106 -8.39 -11.30 19.22
CA GLY A 106 -7.39 -10.53 18.51
C GLY A 106 -6.00 -11.15 18.50
N ALA A 107 -5.54 -11.59 19.68
CA ALA A 107 -4.28 -12.29 19.83
C ALA A 107 -4.28 -13.59 19.01
N LEU A 108 -5.36 -14.38 19.11
CA LEU A 108 -5.53 -15.62 18.35
C LEU A 108 -5.49 -15.36 16.84
N SER A 109 -6.21 -14.35 16.35
CA SER A 109 -6.20 -13.99 14.92
C SER A 109 -4.78 -13.65 14.43
N ARG A 110 -4.01 -12.89 15.21
CA ARG A 110 -2.62 -12.55 14.89
C ARG A 110 -1.69 -13.75 14.96
N SER A 111 -1.83 -14.60 15.98
CA SER A 111 -1.07 -15.85 16.10
C SER A 111 -1.31 -16.77 14.91
N VAL A 112 -2.57 -16.95 14.53
CA VAL A 112 -2.97 -17.70 13.32
C VAL A 112 -2.32 -17.11 12.08
N ALA A 113 -2.41 -15.78 11.89
CA ALA A 113 -1.81 -15.12 10.74
C ALA A 113 -0.29 -15.32 10.68
N ILE A 114 0.40 -15.21 11.81
CA ILE A 114 1.85 -15.44 11.93
C ILE A 114 2.21 -16.87 11.57
N LEU A 115 1.47 -17.85 12.09
CA LEU A 115 1.72 -19.28 11.85
C LEU A 115 1.42 -19.67 10.39
N LEU A 116 0.38 -19.08 9.79
CA LEU A 116 -0.01 -19.35 8.41
C LEU A 116 0.81 -18.58 7.39
N ALA A 117 1.40 -17.43 7.72
CA ALA A 117 2.19 -16.61 6.80
C ALA A 117 3.25 -17.39 6.00
N PRO A 118 4.13 -18.22 6.61
CA PRO A 118 5.11 -18.98 5.84
C PRO A 118 4.46 -20.01 4.91
N PHE A 119 3.39 -20.66 5.36
CA PHE A 119 2.66 -21.66 4.57
C PHE A 119 1.92 -21.02 3.39
N VAL A 120 1.24 -19.89 3.63
CA VAL A 120 0.52 -19.12 2.62
C VAL A 120 1.48 -18.52 1.60
N GLY A 121 2.64 -18.01 2.02
CA GLY A 121 3.69 -17.55 1.11
C GLY A 121 4.19 -18.67 0.20
N TRP A 122 4.51 -19.83 0.77
CA TRP A 122 4.90 -21.01 0.00
C TRP A 122 3.79 -21.49 -0.96
N LEU A 123 2.53 -21.47 -0.53
CA LEU A 123 1.39 -21.87 -1.34
C LEU A 123 1.14 -20.90 -2.50
N ALA A 124 1.26 -19.60 -2.25
CA ALA A 124 1.19 -18.56 -3.27
C ALA A 124 2.29 -18.74 -4.32
N ASP A 125 3.51 -19.06 -3.89
CA ASP A 125 4.65 -19.33 -4.78
C ASP A 125 4.49 -20.59 -5.62
N THR A 126 3.74 -21.60 -5.15
CA THR A 126 3.69 -22.92 -5.79
C THR A 126 2.42 -23.21 -6.59
N ARG A 127 1.26 -22.67 -6.19
CA ARG A 127 -0.03 -23.16 -6.74
C ARG A 127 -1.05 -22.09 -7.17
N GLY A 128 -0.86 -20.82 -6.84
CA GLY A 128 -1.90 -19.79 -7.09
C GLY A 128 -3.15 -19.99 -6.20
N SER A 129 -3.97 -18.95 -6.06
CA SER A 129 -5.02 -18.85 -5.03
C SER A 129 -6.41 -19.32 -5.50
N GLY A 130 -6.92 -20.44 -4.97
CA GLY A 130 -8.33 -20.83 -5.11
C GLY A 130 -8.73 -22.03 -4.26
N TYR A 131 -9.30 -21.79 -3.07
CA TYR A 131 -9.90 -22.83 -2.21
C TYR A 131 -11.16 -22.30 -1.52
N ASP A 132 -12.15 -23.18 -1.34
CA ASP A 132 -13.48 -22.87 -0.79
C ASP A 132 -13.63 -23.51 0.61
N LEU A 133 -14.16 -22.77 1.60
CA LEU A 133 -14.25 -23.19 3.01
C LEU A 133 -15.64 -22.82 3.58
N SER A 134 -16.36 -23.78 4.16
CA SER A 134 -17.69 -23.57 4.79
C SER A 134 -17.74 -24.03 6.25
N PRO A 135 -18.20 -23.19 7.22
CA PRO A 135 -18.49 -23.65 8.58
C PRO A 135 -19.81 -23.14 9.24
N SER A 136 -20.17 -23.74 10.41
CA SER A 136 -21.43 -23.60 11.19
C SER A 136 -21.45 -22.59 12.36
N VAL A 137 -22.66 -22.07 12.71
CA VAL A 137 -23.00 -20.75 13.29
C VAL A 137 -22.36 -20.26 14.62
N PHE A 138 -21.97 -21.10 15.58
CA PHE A 138 -21.34 -20.62 16.85
C PHE A 138 -19.81 -20.75 16.84
N ALA A 139 -19.28 -21.81 16.21
CA ALA A 139 -17.90 -21.86 15.78
C ALA A 139 -17.60 -20.74 14.78
N VAL A 140 -18.59 -20.30 13.98
CA VAL A 140 -18.42 -19.22 13.00
C VAL A 140 -17.90 -17.93 13.60
N VAL A 141 -18.29 -17.48 14.79
CA VAL A 141 -17.76 -16.18 15.26
C VAL A 141 -16.29 -16.28 15.66
N VAL A 142 -15.88 -17.26 16.46
CA VAL A 142 -14.46 -17.39 16.89
C VAL A 142 -13.57 -17.94 15.76
N PHE A 143 -14.10 -18.84 14.92
CA PHE A 143 -13.38 -19.45 13.82
C PHE A 143 -13.43 -18.57 12.56
N VAL A 144 -14.56 -18.01 12.12
CA VAL A 144 -14.58 -17.10 10.95
C VAL A 144 -14.00 -15.73 11.29
N PHE A 145 -14.28 -15.16 12.47
CA PHE A 145 -13.69 -13.87 12.85
C PHE A 145 -12.25 -13.99 13.36
N GLY A 146 -11.83 -15.12 13.95
CA GLY A 146 -10.45 -15.34 14.37
C GLY A 146 -9.60 -15.97 13.26
N LEU A 147 -9.94 -17.20 12.86
CA LEU A 147 -9.24 -17.95 11.81
C LEU A 147 -9.48 -17.35 10.42
N GLY A 148 -10.72 -17.01 10.06
CA GLY A 148 -11.04 -16.44 8.74
C GLY A 148 -10.33 -15.10 8.51
N TYR A 149 -10.35 -14.18 9.48
CA TYR A 149 -9.52 -12.98 9.43
C TYR A 149 -8.03 -13.28 9.44
N GLY A 150 -7.58 -14.26 10.23
CA GLY A 150 -6.18 -14.66 10.26
C GLY A 150 -5.68 -15.12 8.89
N ILE A 151 -6.49 -15.93 8.19
CA ILE A 151 -6.23 -16.39 6.82
C ILE A 151 -6.24 -15.20 5.86
N LEU A 152 -7.30 -14.39 5.86
CA LEU A 152 -7.41 -13.22 4.97
C LEU A 152 -6.26 -12.24 5.19
N LEU A 153 -5.88 -12.01 6.45
CA LEU A 153 -4.76 -11.15 6.81
C LEU A 153 -3.43 -11.77 6.40
N ALA A 154 -3.23 -13.09 6.52
CA ALA A 154 -2.02 -13.77 6.06
C ALA A 154 -1.85 -13.63 4.54
N PHE A 155 -2.90 -13.89 3.75
CA PHE A 155 -2.86 -13.71 2.29
C PHE A 155 -2.59 -12.26 1.90
N ASN A 156 -3.32 -11.31 2.49
CA ASN A 156 -3.11 -9.89 2.22
C ASN A 156 -1.71 -9.42 2.66
N SER A 157 -1.23 -9.82 3.83
CA SER A 157 0.07 -9.38 4.35
C SER A 157 1.26 -9.96 3.59
N MET A 158 1.09 -11.06 2.84
CA MET A 158 2.18 -11.71 2.10
C MET A 158 2.16 -11.36 0.60
N VAL A 159 0.99 -11.41 -0.04
CA VAL A 159 0.88 -11.18 -1.50
C VAL A 159 1.03 -9.69 -1.82
N GLN A 160 0.48 -8.83 -0.98
CA GLN A 160 0.42 -7.39 -1.24
C GLN A 160 1.80 -6.71 -1.21
N PRO A 161 2.68 -6.92 -0.20
CA PRO A 161 4.00 -6.31 -0.23
C PRO A 161 4.80 -6.75 -1.46
N LEU A 162 4.73 -8.03 -1.83
CA LEU A 162 5.39 -8.57 -3.03
C LEU A 162 4.90 -7.86 -4.30
N HIS A 163 3.58 -7.71 -4.45
CA HIS A 163 3.02 -6.97 -5.56
C HIS A 163 3.54 -5.53 -5.61
N ILE A 164 3.55 -4.81 -4.49
CA ILE A 164 3.95 -3.40 -4.44
C ILE A 164 5.45 -3.23 -4.73
N VAL A 165 6.33 -4.09 -4.19
CA VAL A 165 7.77 -3.99 -4.47
C VAL A 165 8.10 -4.24 -5.95
N GLU A 166 7.27 -5.01 -6.63
CA GLU A 166 7.41 -5.28 -8.07
C GLU A 166 6.92 -4.13 -8.94
N LEU A 167 6.01 -3.28 -8.45
CA LEU A 167 5.54 -2.09 -9.20
C LEU A 167 6.64 -1.04 -9.39
N PHE A 168 7.68 -1.02 -8.55
CA PHE A 168 8.69 0.03 -8.54
C PHE A 168 10.10 -0.47 -8.90
N PRO A 169 10.87 0.30 -9.70
CA PRO A 169 12.26 -0.02 -9.97
C PRO A 169 13.12 0.17 -8.71
N VAL A 170 14.21 -0.59 -8.62
CA VAL A 170 15.07 -0.69 -7.42
C VAL A 170 15.47 0.68 -6.85
N ALA A 171 15.84 1.63 -7.72
CA ALA A 171 16.31 2.96 -7.32
C ALA A 171 15.30 3.78 -6.51
N VAL A 172 14.00 3.60 -6.74
CA VAL A 172 12.92 4.36 -6.05
C VAL A 172 11.97 3.45 -5.28
N ARG A 173 12.28 2.15 -5.19
CA ARG A 173 11.39 1.13 -4.62
C ARG A 173 11.00 1.43 -3.18
N ASN A 174 11.97 1.76 -2.31
CA ASN A 174 11.68 2.01 -0.90
C ASN A 174 10.73 3.20 -0.72
N VAL A 175 10.97 4.29 -1.46
CA VAL A 175 10.10 5.48 -1.42
C VAL A 175 8.73 5.16 -2.01
N GLY A 176 8.67 4.46 -3.14
CA GLY A 176 7.41 4.07 -3.79
C GLY A 176 6.54 3.16 -2.93
N VAL A 177 7.14 2.12 -2.34
CA VAL A 177 6.48 1.21 -1.42
C VAL A 177 5.94 1.97 -0.22
N GLY A 178 6.79 2.73 0.49
CA GLY A 178 6.38 3.51 1.65
C GLY A 178 5.27 4.50 1.32
N MET A 179 5.34 5.14 0.15
CA MET A 179 4.33 6.07 -0.32
C MET A 179 2.99 5.40 -0.57
N SER A 180 2.97 4.29 -1.31
CA SER A 180 1.75 3.51 -1.57
C SER A 180 1.10 3.03 -0.28
N TYR A 181 1.90 2.56 0.68
CA TYR A 181 1.40 2.15 2.00
C TYR A 181 0.75 3.30 2.75
N ASN A 182 1.45 4.43 2.89
CA ASN A 182 0.93 5.58 3.62
C ASN A 182 -0.34 6.12 2.97
N VAL A 183 -0.36 6.28 1.64
CA VAL A 183 -1.55 6.77 0.93
C VAL A 183 -2.73 5.80 1.12
N GLY A 184 -2.53 4.50 0.90
CA GLY A 184 -3.58 3.51 1.05
C GLY A 184 -4.13 3.43 2.48
N TYR A 185 -3.26 3.41 3.49
CA TYR A 185 -3.66 3.34 4.89
C TYR A 185 -4.29 4.64 5.42
N CYS A 186 -3.75 5.80 5.05
CA CYS A 186 -4.31 7.09 5.49
C CYS A 186 -5.70 7.30 4.90
N LEU A 187 -5.88 7.03 3.60
CA LEU A 187 -7.17 7.16 2.94
C LEU A 187 -8.16 6.14 3.46
N PHE A 188 -7.86 4.86 3.27
CA PHE A 188 -8.88 3.84 3.47
C PHE A 188 -8.90 3.32 4.89
N GLY A 189 -7.74 3.18 5.54
CA GLY A 189 -7.66 2.75 6.94
C GLY A 189 -8.20 3.78 7.92
N GLY A 190 -7.84 5.06 7.74
CA GLY A 190 -8.28 6.16 8.60
C GLY A 190 -9.81 6.35 8.60
N PHE A 191 -10.45 6.20 7.43
CA PHE A 191 -11.90 6.36 7.29
C PHE A 191 -12.71 5.08 7.49
N ALA A 192 -12.08 3.90 7.49
CA ALA A 192 -12.80 2.63 7.54
C ALA A 192 -13.79 2.53 8.72
N PRO A 193 -13.44 2.88 9.97
CA PRO A 193 -14.39 2.74 11.08
C PRO A 193 -15.64 3.61 10.91
N ALA A 194 -15.48 4.82 10.37
CA ALA A 194 -16.60 5.72 10.10
C ALA A 194 -17.50 5.17 8.97
N MET A 195 -16.91 4.66 7.90
CA MET A 195 -17.65 4.03 6.80
C MET A 195 -18.45 2.82 7.28
N PHE A 196 -17.85 1.96 8.10
CA PHE A 196 -18.52 0.78 8.65
C PHE A 196 -19.66 1.18 9.60
N GLU A 197 -19.45 2.14 10.50
CA GLU A 197 -20.49 2.64 11.39
C GLU A 197 -21.67 3.26 10.62
N VAL A 198 -21.41 4.09 9.62
CA VAL A 198 -22.45 4.69 8.77
C VAL A 198 -23.19 3.60 8.00
N SER A 199 -22.46 2.63 7.44
CA SER A 199 -23.05 1.53 6.68
C SER A 199 -23.97 0.67 7.55
N TYR A 200 -23.57 0.36 8.78
CA TYR A 200 -24.39 -0.40 9.74
C TYR A 200 -25.69 0.33 10.09
N LYS A 201 -25.61 1.66 10.29
CA LYS A 201 -26.80 2.49 10.57
C LYS A 201 -27.78 2.53 9.40
N LEU A 202 -27.29 2.47 8.17
CA LEU A 202 -28.13 2.41 6.97
C LEU A 202 -28.76 1.02 6.80
N ASN A 203 -27.95 -0.04 6.94
CA ASN A 203 -28.42 -1.42 6.87
C ASN A 203 -27.37 -2.36 7.52
N PRO A 204 -27.79 -3.29 8.41
CA PRO A 204 -26.88 -4.19 9.12
C PRO A 204 -26.07 -5.13 8.21
N VAL A 205 -26.47 -5.33 6.96
CA VAL A 205 -25.77 -6.17 5.97
C VAL A 205 -24.62 -5.40 5.27
N LEU A 206 -24.69 -4.07 5.20
CA LEU A 206 -23.73 -3.26 4.44
C LEU A 206 -22.27 -3.34 4.94
N PRO A 207 -21.97 -3.45 6.24
CA PRO A 207 -20.60 -3.70 6.69
C PRO A 207 -19.98 -4.95 6.05
N GLY A 208 -20.78 -6.01 5.88
CA GLY A 208 -20.34 -7.23 5.19
C GLY A 208 -20.08 -7.00 3.70
N VAL A 209 -20.95 -6.24 3.02
CA VAL A 209 -20.76 -5.87 1.61
C VAL A 209 -19.51 -5.01 1.43
N LEU A 210 -19.29 -4.01 2.29
CA LEU A 210 -18.08 -3.18 2.29
C LEU A 210 -16.82 -4.04 2.50
N LEU A 211 -16.90 -5.05 3.36
CA LEU A 211 -15.80 -5.97 3.58
C LEU A 211 -15.48 -6.82 2.36
N SER A 212 -16.51 -7.33 1.67
CA SER A 212 -16.35 -8.06 0.41
C SER A 212 -15.74 -7.17 -0.67
N LEU A 213 -16.23 -5.93 -0.81
CA LEU A 213 -15.67 -4.94 -1.74
C LEU A 213 -14.21 -4.61 -1.42
N ALA A 214 -13.86 -4.49 -0.14
CA ALA A 214 -12.49 -4.28 0.29
C ALA A 214 -11.56 -5.43 -0.12
N GLY A 215 -12.03 -6.68 -0.15
CA GLY A 215 -11.28 -7.81 -0.69
C GLY A 215 -11.15 -7.79 -2.23
N CYS A 216 -12.17 -7.29 -2.93
CA CYS A 216 -12.16 -7.19 -4.39
C CYS A 216 -11.19 -6.12 -4.92
N ILE A 217 -11.05 -4.98 -4.23
CA ILE A 217 -10.20 -3.87 -4.68
C ILE A 217 -8.74 -4.31 -4.94
N PRO A 218 -8.02 -4.98 -4.02
CA PRO A 218 -6.65 -5.42 -4.26
C PRO A 218 -6.55 -6.49 -5.35
N ALA A 219 -7.53 -7.40 -5.46
CA ALA A 219 -7.58 -8.37 -6.54
C ALA A 219 -7.70 -7.69 -7.91
N LEU A 220 -8.59 -6.69 -8.03
CA LEU A 220 -8.74 -5.88 -9.23
C LEU A 220 -7.48 -5.05 -9.53
N ALA A 221 -6.80 -4.52 -8.51
CA ALA A 221 -5.55 -3.78 -8.68
C ALA A 221 -4.43 -4.67 -9.24
N ILE A 222 -4.32 -5.91 -8.75
CA ILE A 222 -3.37 -6.90 -9.27
C ILE A 222 -3.71 -7.25 -10.72
N LEU A 223 -4.97 -7.59 -11.01
CA LEU A 223 -5.43 -7.92 -12.37
C LEU A 223 -5.20 -6.75 -13.35
N ALA A 224 -5.51 -5.53 -12.91
CA ALA A 224 -5.29 -4.34 -13.71
C ALA A 224 -3.80 -4.05 -13.93
N SER A 225 -2.94 -4.34 -12.95
CA SER A 225 -1.49 -4.24 -13.11
C SER A 225 -0.93 -5.25 -14.11
N LEU A 226 -1.39 -6.49 -14.08
CA LEU A 226 -1.05 -7.53 -15.06
C LEU A 226 -1.55 -7.16 -16.47
N TRP A 227 -2.74 -6.58 -16.56
CA TRP A 227 -3.29 -6.09 -17.83
C TRP A 227 -2.53 -4.87 -18.37
N LEU A 228 -2.10 -3.93 -17.51
CA LEU A 228 -1.24 -2.82 -17.91
C LEU A 228 0.15 -3.32 -18.33
N GLN A 229 0.62 -4.39 -17.71
CA GLN A 229 1.87 -5.04 -18.08
C GLN A 229 1.81 -5.70 -19.45
N SER A 230 0.72 -6.41 -19.78
CA SER A 230 0.56 -7.01 -21.11
C SER A 230 0.49 -5.96 -22.22
N ARG A 231 0.13 -4.72 -21.89
CA ARG A 231 0.16 -3.55 -22.79
C ARG A 231 1.49 -2.81 -22.83
N GLY A 232 2.48 -3.23 -22.05
CA GLY A 232 3.78 -2.54 -21.95
C GLY A 232 3.72 -1.16 -21.27
N VAL A 233 2.58 -0.80 -20.66
CA VAL A 233 2.42 0.47 -19.94
C VAL A 233 3.09 0.42 -18.57
N LEU A 234 3.09 -0.75 -17.94
CA LEU A 234 3.68 -0.98 -16.64
C LEU A 234 4.68 -2.14 -16.70
N ARG A 235 5.87 -1.96 -16.15
CA ARG A 235 6.90 -3.02 -16.13
C ARG A 235 7.09 -3.50 -14.70
N LEU A 236 6.54 -4.67 -14.36
CA LEU A 236 6.82 -5.31 -13.08
C LEU A 236 8.31 -5.70 -13.04
N ALA A 237 9.02 -5.20 -12.03
CA ALA A 237 10.47 -5.24 -11.95
C ALA A 237 11.04 -6.66 -11.73
N HIS A 238 10.21 -7.63 -11.34
CA HIS A 238 10.71 -8.95 -10.93
C HIS A 238 9.76 -10.13 -11.21
N ILE A 239 9.38 -10.38 -12.46
CA ILE A 239 8.93 -11.75 -12.79
C ILE A 239 10.18 -12.64 -12.76
N ARG A 240 10.42 -13.35 -11.65
CA ARG A 240 11.44 -14.40 -11.61
C ARG A 240 10.96 -15.55 -12.50
N PRO A 241 11.70 -15.92 -13.55
CA PRO A 241 11.33 -17.07 -14.37
C PRO A 241 11.45 -18.41 -13.61
N ALA A 242 12.04 -18.42 -12.41
CA ALA A 242 12.10 -19.56 -11.52
C ALA A 242 11.87 -19.14 -10.06
N PRO A 243 10.92 -19.75 -9.32
CA PRO A 243 10.84 -19.59 -7.86
C PRO A 243 12.13 -20.08 -7.21
N TYR A 244 12.45 -19.62 -6.00
CA TYR A 244 13.74 -19.71 -5.28
C TYR A 244 14.48 -21.07 -5.28
N PHE A 245 13.82 -22.15 -5.70
CA PHE A 245 14.35 -23.51 -5.76
C PHE A 245 14.53 -24.07 -7.19
N GLY A 246 14.31 -23.27 -8.23
CA GLY A 246 14.54 -23.68 -9.61
C GLY A 246 16.02 -23.63 -10.00
N ARG A 247 16.48 -24.60 -10.81
CA ARG A 247 17.81 -24.55 -11.44
C ARG A 247 17.86 -23.34 -12.37
N HIS A 248 18.53 -22.27 -11.96
CA HIS A 248 18.79 -21.12 -12.80
C HIS A 248 19.56 -21.56 -14.04
N LYS A 249 18.93 -21.49 -15.21
CA LYS A 249 19.70 -21.32 -16.45
C LYS A 249 20.10 -19.85 -16.50
N PRO A 250 21.39 -19.50 -16.56
CA PRO A 250 21.82 -18.12 -16.71
C PRO A 250 21.16 -17.55 -17.98
N CYS A 251 20.38 -16.48 -17.82
CA CYS A 251 19.78 -15.79 -18.95
C CYS A 251 20.91 -15.05 -19.68
N LYS A 252 21.26 -15.49 -20.88
CA LYS A 252 22.34 -14.88 -21.67
C LYS A 252 22.01 -13.44 -22.11
N ASP A 253 20.74 -13.04 -22.06
CA ASP A 253 20.28 -11.80 -22.70
C ASP A 253 20.22 -10.59 -21.75
N SER A 254 20.28 -10.77 -20.44
CA SER A 254 20.21 -9.64 -19.48
C SER A 254 21.53 -8.91 -19.25
N GLN A 255 22.64 -9.41 -19.80
CA GLN A 255 23.96 -8.79 -19.62
C GLN A 255 24.19 -7.61 -20.58
N THR A 256 23.46 -7.56 -21.70
CA THR A 256 23.61 -6.53 -22.74
C THR A 256 23.04 -5.17 -22.34
N ASP A 257 21.98 -5.14 -21.52
CA ASP A 257 21.30 -3.89 -21.14
C ASP A 257 22.05 -3.08 -20.07
N LEU A 258 22.73 -3.75 -19.13
CA LEU A 258 23.52 -3.07 -18.09
C LEU A 258 24.82 -2.49 -18.66
N VAL A 259 25.40 -3.14 -19.68
CA VAL A 259 26.58 -2.61 -20.37
C VAL A 259 26.22 -1.33 -21.13
N ASN A 260 25.06 -1.29 -21.79
CA ASN A 260 24.62 -0.10 -22.52
C ASN A 260 24.25 1.08 -21.60
N LEU A 261 23.71 0.82 -20.40
CA LEU A 261 23.44 1.89 -19.41
C LEU A 261 24.73 2.48 -18.83
N SER A 262 25.79 1.66 -18.67
CA SER A 262 27.11 2.13 -18.23
C SER A 262 27.76 3.09 -19.25
N TRP A 263 27.53 2.88 -20.54
CA TRP A 263 28.04 3.78 -21.59
C TRP A 263 27.34 5.14 -21.61
N THR A 264 26.05 5.21 -21.26
CA THR A 264 25.30 6.47 -21.27
C THR A 264 25.64 7.37 -20.07
N ILE A 265 25.91 6.79 -18.91
CA ILE A 265 26.31 7.55 -17.71
C ILE A 265 27.76 8.06 -17.84
N GLY A 266 28.65 7.27 -18.47
CA GLY A 266 30.04 7.70 -18.72
C GLY A 266 30.17 8.83 -19.74
N ALA A 267 29.24 8.94 -20.71
CA ALA A 267 29.26 10.01 -21.71
C ALA A 267 28.80 11.38 -21.15
N ALA A 268 27.93 11.39 -20.14
CA ALA A 268 27.46 12.63 -19.52
C ALA A 268 28.46 13.26 -18.52
N SER A 269 29.52 12.53 -18.15
CA SER A 269 30.53 13.00 -17.18
C SER A 269 31.75 13.68 -17.82
N LYS A 270 31.87 13.74 -19.14
CA LYS A 270 33.09 14.22 -19.84
C LYS A 270 33.06 15.66 -20.35
N THR A 271 32.07 16.47 -19.99
CA THR A 271 31.95 17.87 -20.49
C THR A 271 32.10 18.95 -19.41
N SER A 272 32.87 18.69 -18.35
CA SER A 272 33.17 19.70 -17.31
C SER A 272 34.64 19.73 -16.88
N ASP A 273 35.57 19.40 -17.77
CA ASP A 273 36.97 19.80 -17.61
C ASP A 273 37.17 21.14 -18.31
N SER A 274 36.64 22.21 -17.69
CA SER A 274 37.09 23.56 -17.98
C SER A 274 38.49 23.72 -17.38
N GLU A 275 39.50 23.71 -18.26
CA GLU A 275 40.88 24.07 -17.95
C GLU A 275 40.92 25.39 -17.15
N ILE A 276 41.41 25.33 -15.92
CA ILE A 276 41.78 26.51 -15.15
C ILE A 276 43.18 26.92 -15.64
N PRO A 277 43.34 28.07 -16.31
CA PRO A 277 44.66 28.53 -16.70
C PRO A 277 45.44 28.92 -15.43
N ILE A 278 46.49 28.17 -15.13
CA ILE A 278 47.49 28.55 -14.12
C ILE A 278 48.31 29.67 -14.74
N ALA A 279 48.01 30.92 -14.35
CA ALA A 279 48.83 32.07 -14.67
C ALA A 279 50.20 31.92 -13.96
N GLY A 280 51.25 31.80 -14.77
CA GLY A 280 52.63 31.76 -14.30
C GLY A 280 53.02 33.07 -13.63
N VAL A 281 53.54 32.95 -12.41
CA VAL A 281 54.32 33.99 -11.74
C VAL A 281 55.75 33.82 -12.24
N VAL A 282 56.21 34.78 -13.03
CA VAL A 282 57.62 34.96 -13.41
C VAL A 282 58.27 35.82 -12.32
N GLU A 283 59.47 35.40 -11.90
CA GLU A 283 60.37 36.07 -10.96
C GLU A 283 60.73 37.51 -11.36
#